data_AF-A0A7L2QKC6-F1
#
_entry.id   AF-A0A7L2QKC6-F1
#
_cell.length_a   1.000
_cell.length_b   1.000
_cell.length_c   1.000
_cell.angle_alpha   90.00
_cell.angle_beta   90.00
_cell.angle_gamma   90.00
#
_symmetry.space_group_name_H-M   'P 1'
#
loop_
_entity.id
_entity.type
_entity.pdbx_description
1 polymer ?
#
loop_
_entity_poly.entity_id
_entity_poly.type
_entity_poly.pdbx_seq_one_letter_code
_entity_poly.pdbx_strand_id
1 'polypeptide(L)'
;APYCGLLFRHAGWPLCIQEKIVIQLASVDWRILKPGDFYLQVVPSLKKPPRIVLKCLAKDKHNVEEVVIPEVSYTSIFTLEWLSTFNGERMGIALENCLLTTDDKIFRVPWDKVVNPEFINKPKNIENNIISPELNEALVNGVCISPATQEDLGSDLE
;
A
#
# COMPACT_ATOMS: atom_id res chain seq x y z
N ALA A 1 -0.97 12.39 -7.34
CA ALA A 1 -0.83 11.06 -6.71
C ALA A 1 -0.07 10.13 -7.66
N PRO A 2 0.79 9.21 -7.15
CA PRO A 2 1.74 8.42 -7.96
C PRO A 2 1.10 7.49 -9.01
N TYR A 3 -0.19 7.19 -8.89
CA TYR A 3 -0.91 6.29 -9.82
C TYR A 3 -2.06 6.98 -10.56
N CYS A 4 -2.00 8.32 -10.70
CA CYS A 4 -3.02 9.07 -11.42
C CYS A 4 -3.16 8.56 -12.86
N GLY A 5 -4.39 8.24 -13.29
CA GLY A 5 -4.69 7.76 -14.64
C GLY A 5 -4.35 6.29 -14.90
N LEU A 6 -3.86 5.54 -13.91
CA LEU A 6 -3.58 4.10 -14.06
C LEU A 6 -4.71 3.25 -13.46
N LEU A 7 -5.09 2.18 -14.16
CA LEU A 7 -6.08 1.22 -13.68
C LEU A 7 -5.41 -0.01 -13.07
N PHE A 8 -5.57 -0.18 -11.76
CA PHE A 8 -5.10 -1.35 -11.05
C PHE A 8 -5.75 -2.62 -11.60
N ARG A 9 -4.95 -3.68 -11.76
CA ARG A 9 -5.41 -5.02 -12.12
C ARG A 9 -6.24 -5.65 -11.01
N HIS A 10 -5.90 -5.35 -9.76
CA HIS A 10 -6.58 -5.88 -8.59
C HIS A 10 -7.37 -4.77 -7.90
N ALA A 11 -8.70 -4.91 -7.90
CA ALA A 11 -9.57 -4.03 -7.15
C ALA A 11 -9.25 -4.13 -5.64
N GLY A 12 -9.19 -2.99 -4.96
CA GLY A 12 -8.91 -2.94 -3.53
C GLY A 12 -7.42 -2.99 -3.15
N TRP A 13 -6.50 -3.03 -4.11
CA TRP A 13 -5.07 -2.87 -3.81
C TRP A 13 -4.82 -1.56 -3.03
N PRO A 14 -4.02 -1.56 -1.95
CA PRO A 14 -3.18 -2.65 -1.45
C PRO A 14 -3.84 -3.54 -0.37
N LEU A 15 -5.11 -3.35 -0.05
CA LEU A 15 -5.82 -4.13 0.98
C LEU A 15 -6.27 -5.51 0.47
N CYS A 16 -6.43 -5.67 -0.85
CA CYS A 16 -6.82 -6.90 -1.51
C CYS A 16 -6.04 -7.11 -2.82
N ILE A 17 -5.61 -8.35 -3.07
CA ILE A 17 -4.88 -8.74 -4.29
C ILE A 17 -5.48 -10.02 -4.85
N GLN A 18 -6.16 -9.92 -5.99
CA GLN A 18 -6.83 -11.05 -6.65
C GLN A 18 -7.66 -11.87 -5.64
N GLU A 19 -8.58 -11.17 -4.96
CA GLU A 19 -9.49 -11.69 -3.92
C GLU A 19 -8.84 -12.07 -2.59
N LYS A 20 -7.51 -11.99 -2.49
CA LYS A 20 -6.79 -12.31 -1.26
C LYS A 20 -6.69 -11.08 -0.37
N ILE A 21 -7.15 -11.19 0.87
CA ILE A 21 -7.10 -10.15 1.89
C ILE A 21 -5.68 -10.01 2.43
N VAL A 22 -5.16 -8.78 2.44
CA VAL A 22 -3.82 -8.46 2.93
C VAL A 22 -3.84 -8.08 4.42
N ILE A 23 -4.84 -7.31 4.85
CA ILE A 23 -5.04 -7.00 6.28
C ILE A 23 -6.18 -7.85 6.83
N GLN A 24 -5.83 -8.78 7.71
CA GLN A 24 -6.75 -9.75 8.30
C GLN A 24 -7.73 -9.07 9.27
N LEU A 25 -9.00 -9.52 9.24
CA LEU A 25 -10.04 -9.12 10.21
C LEU A 25 -10.20 -10.12 11.36
N ALA A 26 -9.62 -11.31 11.22
CA ALA A 26 -9.55 -12.35 12.23
C ALA A 26 -8.12 -12.86 12.36
N SER A 27 -7.79 -13.51 13.48
CA SER A 27 -6.46 -14.09 13.65
C SER A 27 -6.30 -15.34 12.78
N VAL A 28 -5.12 -15.45 12.17
CA VAL A 28 -4.70 -16.63 11.41
C VAL A 28 -4.08 -17.65 12.37
N ASP A 29 -4.32 -18.95 12.14
CA ASP A 29 -3.68 -20.01 12.93
C ASP A 29 -2.16 -19.89 12.82
N TRP A 30 -1.51 -19.55 13.92
CA TRP A 30 -0.10 -19.25 13.94
C TRP A 30 0.80 -20.43 13.62
N ARG A 31 0.31 -21.66 13.81
CA ARG A 31 1.10 -22.89 13.58
C ARG A 31 1.49 -23.08 12.13
N ILE A 32 0.84 -22.35 11.21
CA ILE A 32 1.20 -22.37 9.80
C ILE A 32 2.36 -21.42 9.49
N LEU A 33 2.65 -20.43 10.34
CA LEU A 33 3.70 -19.46 10.07
C LEU A 33 5.04 -20.19 9.96
N LYS A 34 5.84 -19.80 8.97
CA LYS A 34 7.23 -20.22 8.83
C LYS A 34 8.14 -19.06 9.24
N PRO A 35 9.42 -19.33 9.54
CA PRO A 35 10.39 -18.27 9.72
C PRO A 35 10.42 -17.35 8.49
N GLY A 36 10.33 -16.04 8.70
CA GLY A 36 10.22 -15.03 7.63
C GLY A 36 8.78 -14.70 7.19
N ASP A 37 7.78 -15.48 7.62
CA ASP A 37 6.37 -15.15 7.39
C ASP A 37 5.86 -14.12 8.41
N PHE A 38 4.95 -13.26 7.94
CA PHE A 38 4.16 -12.38 8.79
C PHE A 38 2.75 -12.18 8.24
N TYR A 39 1.85 -11.60 9.03
CA TYR A 39 0.58 -11.07 8.54
C TYR A 39 0.20 -9.80 9.28
N LEU A 40 -0.58 -8.96 8.60
CA LEU A 40 -1.16 -7.75 9.18
C LEU A 40 -2.58 -8.07 9.66
N GLN A 41 -2.96 -7.58 10.84
CA GLN A 41 -4.30 -7.78 11.37
C GLN A 41 -4.85 -6.47 11.96
N VAL A 42 -6.13 -6.17 11.68
CA VAL A 42 -6.87 -5.18 12.46
C VAL A 42 -7.31 -5.82 13.78
N VAL A 43 -6.88 -5.24 14.89
CA VAL A 43 -7.27 -5.68 16.24
C VAL A 43 -8.21 -4.64 16.84
N PRO A 44 -9.46 -5.03 17.19
CA PRO A 44 -10.38 -4.13 17.85
C PRO A 44 -9.95 -3.82 19.28
N SER A 45 -10.38 -2.68 19.79
CA SER A 45 -10.17 -2.26 21.18
C SER A 45 -11.45 -1.63 21.70
N LEU A 46 -11.81 -1.93 22.96
CA LEU A 46 -13.05 -1.41 23.57
C LEU A 46 -12.98 0.09 23.86
N LYS A 47 -11.78 0.63 24.13
CA LYS A 47 -11.58 2.01 24.61
C LYS A 47 -10.70 2.86 23.68
N LYS A 48 -10.25 2.29 22.57
CA LYS A 48 -9.34 2.94 21.61
C LYS A 48 -9.80 2.61 20.19
N PRO A 49 -9.46 3.42 19.18
CA PRO A 49 -9.68 3.03 17.80
C PRO A 49 -9.03 1.68 17.49
N PRO A 50 -9.55 0.92 16.51
CA PRO A 50 -8.90 -0.28 16.03
C PRO A 50 -7.46 0.02 15.60
N ARG A 51 -6.55 -0.91 15.87
CA ARG A 51 -5.14 -0.77 15.54
C ARG A 51 -4.70 -1.85 14.57
N ILE A 52 -3.70 -1.55 13.76
CA ILE A 52 -3.05 -2.55 12.92
C ILE A 52 -1.89 -3.15 13.71
N VAL A 53 -1.80 -4.47 13.71
CA VAL A 53 -0.68 -5.20 14.29
C VAL A 53 -0.01 -6.05 13.21
N LEU A 54 1.30 -6.20 13.32
CA LEU A 54 2.06 -7.21 12.60
C LEU A 54 2.20 -8.44 13.51
N LYS A 55 1.93 -9.63 12.97
CA LYS A 55 2.10 -10.91 13.65
C LYS A 55 3.06 -11.79 12.88
N CYS A 56 4.03 -12.35 13.58
CA CYS A 56 5.04 -13.25 13.00
C CYS A 56 5.54 -14.24 14.07
N LEU A 57 6.31 -15.24 13.67
CA LEU A 57 6.93 -16.14 14.65
C LEU A 57 7.93 -15.39 15.53
N ALA A 58 7.84 -15.62 16.83
CA ALA A 58 8.84 -15.17 17.78
C ALA A 58 10.20 -15.85 17.49
N LYS A 59 11.29 -15.26 17.99
CA LYS A 59 12.66 -15.77 17.80
C LYS A 59 12.83 -17.22 18.26
N ASP A 60 12.13 -17.62 19.32
CA ASP A 60 12.14 -18.99 19.85
C ASP A 60 11.36 -19.99 18.97
N LYS A 61 10.58 -19.51 18.01
CA LYS A 61 9.71 -20.29 17.10
C LYS A 61 8.59 -21.09 17.78
N HIS A 62 8.31 -20.84 19.06
CA HIS A 62 7.27 -21.55 19.81
C HIS A 62 6.02 -20.70 20.04
N ASN A 63 6.09 -19.39 19.80
CA ASN A 63 4.99 -18.45 19.99
C ASN A 63 4.91 -17.42 18.85
N VAL A 64 3.84 -16.61 18.87
CA VAL A 64 3.67 -15.45 17.98
C VAL A 64 4.13 -14.20 18.69
N GLU A 65 4.93 -13.40 17.99
CA GLU A 65 5.19 -12.03 18.36
C GLU A 65 4.16 -11.12 17.69
N GLU A 66 3.47 -10.31 18.49
CA GLU A 66 2.53 -9.27 18.04
C GLU A 66 3.16 -7.90 18.26
N VAL A 67 3.33 -7.15 17.17
CA VAL A 67 3.89 -5.80 17.21
C VAL A 67 2.83 -4.80 16.75
N VAL A 68 2.49 -3.86 17.61
CA VAL A 68 1.56 -2.78 17.28
C VAL A 68 2.24 -1.81 16.30
N ILE A 69 1.61 -1.57 15.16
CA ILE A 69 2.10 -0.59 14.19
C ILE A 69 1.66 0.81 14.65
N PRO A 70 2.59 1.76 14.83
CA PRO A 70 2.22 3.15 15.15
C PRO A 70 1.34 3.77 14.06
N GLU A 71 0.35 4.58 14.45
CA GLU A 71 -0.57 5.24 13.52
C GLU A 71 0.16 6.12 12.50
N VAL A 72 1.26 6.75 12.91
CA VAL A 72 2.14 7.55 12.02
C VAL A 72 2.73 6.73 10.87
N SER A 73 2.79 5.40 10.98
CA SER A 73 3.28 4.51 9.93
C SER A 73 2.20 4.05 8.97
N TYR A 74 0.90 4.32 9.22
CA TYR A 74 -0.20 3.77 8.41
C TYR A 74 -0.14 4.18 6.94
N THR A 75 0.38 5.36 6.65
CA THR A 75 0.57 5.86 5.28
C THR A 75 1.73 5.20 4.53
N SER A 76 2.64 4.54 5.25
CA SER A 76 3.83 3.89 4.68
C SER A 76 3.83 2.37 4.81
N ILE A 77 2.84 1.75 5.48
CA ILE A 77 2.79 0.28 5.65
C ILE A 77 3.07 -0.42 4.33
N PHE A 78 2.40 -0.04 3.25
CA PHE A 78 2.49 -0.70 1.95
C PHE A 78 3.66 -0.21 1.09
N THR A 79 4.86 -0.21 1.66
CA THR A 79 6.10 0.05 0.91
C THR A 79 7.19 -0.96 1.27
N LEU A 80 8.23 -1.04 0.42
CA LEU A 80 9.41 -1.88 0.70
C LEU A 80 10.21 -1.31 1.87
N GLU A 81 10.31 0.02 1.94
CA GLU A 81 11.06 0.75 2.95
C GLU A 81 10.51 0.49 4.34
N TRP A 82 9.18 0.45 4.51
CA TRP A 82 8.57 0.19 5.80
C TRP A 82 8.96 -1.18 6.36
N LEU A 83 8.89 -2.25 5.56
CA LEU A 83 9.30 -3.58 6.02
C LEU A 83 10.81 -3.65 6.26
N SER A 84 11.60 -2.94 5.46
CA SER A 84 13.06 -2.84 5.63
C SER A 84 13.43 -2.17 6.96
N THR A 85 12.80 -1.04 7.29
CA THR A 85 12.98 -0.36 8.58
C THR A 85 12.58 -1.27 9.74
N PHE A 86 11.42 -1.94 9.63
CA PHE A 86 10.97 -2.87 10.65
C PHE A 86 11.96 -4.02 10.86
N ASN A 87 12.50 -4.59 9.78
CA ASN A 87 13.52 -5.64 9.86
C ASN A 87 14.86 -5.15 10.43
N GLY A 88 15.25 -3.91 10.15
CA GLY A 88 16.49 -3.31 10.69
C GLY A 88 16.47 -3.14 12.21
N GLU A 89 15.29 -2.96 12.80
CA GLU A 89 15.11 -2.85 14.25
C GLU A 89 14.92 -4.22 14.94
N ARG A 90 14.71 -5.28 14.14
CA ARG A 90 14.29 -6.59 14.64
C ARG A 90 15.48 -7.49 14.97
N MET A 91 15.49 -8.06 16.18
CA MET A 91 16.46 -9.07 16.60
C MET A 91 15.98 -10.47 16.20
N GLY A 92 15.99 -10.82 14.91
CA GLY A 92 15.47 -12.10 14.44
C GLY A 92 15.65 -12.37 12.95
N ILE A 93 14.88 -13.34 12.44
CA ILE A 93 14.81 -13.61 11.00
C ILE A 93 14.04 -12.48 10.34
N ALA A 94 14.60 -11.94 9.25
CA ALA A 94 13.97 -10.89 8.47
C ALA A 94 12.64 -11.40 7.90
N LEU A 95 11.62 -10.56 8.00
CA LEU A 95 10.31 -10.81 7.44
C LEU A 95 10.34 -10.52 5.94
N GLU A 96 9.76 -11.42 5.15
CA GLU A 96 9.82 -11.39 3.69
C GLU A 96 8.49 -11.78 3.02
N ASN A 97 7.72 -12.69 3.63
CA ASN A 97 6.48 -13.20 3.05
C ASN A 97 5.28 -12.78 3.89
N CYS A 98 4.31 -12.10 3.27
CA CYS A 98 3.04 -11.80 3.90
C CYS A 98 2.06 -12.95 3.68
N LEU A 99 1.34 -13.36 4.72
CA LEU A 99 0.23 -14.30 4.59
C LEU A 99 -1.04 -13.54 4.21
N LEU A 100 -1.53 -13.84 3.00
CA LEU A 100 -2.81 -13.37 2.50
C LEU A 100 -3.83 -14.50 2.55
N THR A 101 -5.10 -14.17 2.70
CA THR A 101 -6.16 -15.17 2.89
C THR A 101 -7.29 -14.98 1.89
N THR A 102 -7.86 -16.08 1.44
CA THR A 102 -9.23 -16.14 0.90
C THR A 102 -10.10 -16.86 1.93
N ASP A 103 -11.36 -17.13 1.58
CA ASP A 103 -12.31 -17.80 2.49
C ASP A 103 -11.81 -19.15 3.05
N ASP A 104 -11.04 -19.89 2.24
CA ASP A 104 -10.62 -21.26 2.55
C ASP A 104 -9.10 -21.50 2.46
N LYS A 105 -8.33 -20.52 1.97
CA LYS A 105 -6.91 -20.71 1.64
C LYS A 105 -6.02 -19.60 2.18
N ILE A 106 -4.77 -19.98 2.40
CA ILE A 106 -3.70 -19.11 2.87
C ILE A 106 -2.57 -19.13 1.86
N PHE A 107 -2.12 -17.94 1.48
CA PHE A 107 -1.10 -17.73 0.46
C PHE A 107 0.10 -17.03 1.10
N ARG A 108 1.29 -17.58 0.93
CA ARG A 108 2.56 -16.89 1.22
C ARG A 108 2.94 -16.09 0.01
N VAL A 109 2.94 -14.77 0.13
CA VAL A 109 3.24 -13.86 -0.96
C VAL A 109 4.46 -13.02 -0.56
N PRO A 110 5.54 -13.02 -1.36
CA PRO A 110 6.67 -12.12 -1.13
C PRO A 110 6.19 -10.67 -1.02
N TRP A 111 6.72 -9.92 -0.06
CA TRP A 111 6.24 -8.58 0.26
C TRP A 111 6.33 -7.61 -0.92
N ASP A 112 7.36 -7.74 -1.75
CA ASP A 112 7.51 -6.96 -2.99
C ASP A 112 6.34 -7.17 -3.94
N LYS A 113 5.74 -8.37 -4.00
CA LYS A 113 4.55 -8.64 -4.81
C LYS A 113 3.27 -8.09 -4.20
N VAL A 114 3.27 -7.81 -2.90
CA VAL A 114 2.12 -7.17 -2.23
C VAL A 114 2.14 -5.66 -2.46
N VAL A 115 3.29 -5.02 -2.29
CA VAL A 115 3.41 -3.55 -2.34
C VAL A 115 3.66 -2.97 -3.74
N ASN A 116 3.86 -3.81 -4.75
CA ASN A 116 3.97 -3.35 -6.12
C ASN A 116 2.66 -3.60 -6.87
N PRO A 117 1.94 -2.54 -7.29
CA PRO A 117 0.69 -2.70 -8.00
C PRO A 117 0.88 -3.24 -9.42
N GLU A 118 -0.05 -4.07 -9.85
CA GLU A 118 -0.19 -4.48 -11.24
C GLU A 118 -1.26 -3.63 -11.94
N PHE A 119 -1.09 -3.39 -13.25
CA PHE A 119 -2.01 -2.57 -14.05
C PHE A 119 -2.51 -3.36 -15.28
N ILE A 120 -3.74 -3.07 -15.71
CA ILE A 120 -4.40 -3.78 -16.83
C ILE A 120 -3.80 -3.37 -18.18
N ASN A 121 -3.54 -2.07 -18.35
CA ASN A 121 -2.98 -1.49 -19.57
C ASN A 121 -1.74 -0.68 -19.21
N LYS A 122 -0.63 -1.35 -18.86
CA LYS A 122 0.65 -0.62 -18.83
C LYS A 122 0.86 -0.06 -20.25
N PRO A 123 0.93 1.26 -20.47
CA PRO A 123 1.36 1.76 -21.77
C PRO A 123 2.70 1.08 -22.03
N LYS A 124 2.81 0.40 -23.18
CA LYS A 124 4.05 -0.26 -23.58
C LYS A 124 5.14 0.80 -23.47
N ASN A 125 6.08 0.62 -22.54
CA ASN A 125 7.25 1.45 -22.50
C ASN A 125 7.93 1.22 -23.86
N ILE A 126 7.92 2.23 -24.72
CA ILE A 126 8.76 2.24 -25.90
C ILE A 126 10.16 2.33 -25.31
N GLU A 127 10.80 1.18 -25.16
CA GLU A 127 12.20 1.11 -24.75
C GLU A 127 13.01 1.95 -25.73
N ASN A 128 13.69 2.96 -25.16
CA ASN A 128 14.98 3.49 -25.59
C ASN A 128 15.14 3.73 -27.08
N ASN A 129 14.78 4.94 -27.53
CA ASN A 129 15.68 5.71 -28.36
C ASN A 129 15.28 7.20 -28.35
N ILE A 130 16.28 8.04 -28.15
CA ILE A 130 16.33 9.50 -28.36
C ILE A 130 16.42 10.32 -27.06
N ILE A 131 17.68 10.43 -26.60
CA ILE A 131 18.38 11.68 -26.20
C ILE A 131 17.64 12.61 -25.24
N SER A 132 18.07 12.62 -23.98
CA SER A 132 17.97 13.80 -23.11
C SER A 132 18.78 14.95 -23.71
N PRO A 133 18.22 16.18 -23.74
CA PRO A 133 18.88 17.21 -22.97
C PRO A 133 17.90 18.11 -22.20
N GLU A 134 18.31 18.34 -20.96
CA GLU A 134 18.31 19.63 -20.25
C GLU A 134 17.03 20.43 -20.07
N LEU A 135 16.82 20.73 -18.79
CA LEU A 135 15.94 21.72 -18.19
C LEU A 135 16.13 23.10 -18.86
N ASN A 136 15.06 23.66 -19.41
CA ASN A 136 14.98 25.08 -19.74
C ASN A 136 13.61 25.65 -19.35
N GLU A 137 13.70 26.70 -18.54
CA GLU A 137 12.63 27.51 -17.99
C GLU A 137 11.80 28.22 -19.08
N ALA A 138 10.58 28.60 -18.67
CA ALA A 138 9.70 29.65 -19.21
C ALA A 138 8.66 29.28 -20.30
N LEU A 139 7.41 29.17 -19.84
CA LEU A 139 6.20 29.75 -20.47
C LEU A 139 5.14 29.87 -19.35
N VAL A 140 5.06 30.95 -18.59
CA VAL A 140 4.37 32.22 -18.88
C VAL A 140 3.07 32.01 -19.67
N ASN A 141 1.94 32.23 -18.96
CA ASN A 141 0.56 32.41 -19.42
C ASN A 141 -0.18 31.19 -20.00
N GLY A 142 -1.19 30.69 -19.27
CA GLY A 142 -2.14 29.72 -19.80
C GLY A 142 -3.25 29.33 -18.83
N VAL A 143 -4.29 30.15 -18.77
CA VAL A 143 -5.55 29.98 -18.01
C VAL A 143 -6.16 28.58 -18.18
N CYS A 144 -6.58 27.96 -17.07
CA CYS A 144 -7.43 26.77 -17.10
C CYS A 144 -8.83 27.16 -17.60
N ILE A 145 -9.14 26.88 -18.87
CA ILE A 145 -10.49 27.05 -19.41
C ILE A 145 -11.31 25.81 -19.05
N SER A 146 -12.26 25.98 -18.13
CA SER A 146 -13.43 25.10 -18.02
C SER A 146 -14.49 25.58 -19.03
N PRO A 147 -15.28 24.72 -19.68
CA PRO A 147 -16.33 25.18 -20.59
C PRO A 147 -17.46 25.89 -19.83
N ALA A 148 -17.94 26.95 -20.44
CA ALA A 148 -18.73 28.03 -19.87
C ALA A 148 -20.22 27.72 -19.62
N THR A 149 -20.86 28.57 -18.81
CA THR A 149 -22.07 29.28 -19.25
C THR A 149 -22.11 30.65 -18.57
N GLN A 150 -22.12 31.68 -19.42
CA GLN A 150 -22.20 33.11 -19.14
C GLN A 150 -23.70 33.47 -19.18
N GLU A 151 -24.22 34.21 -18.21
CA GLU A 151 -24.77 35.58 -18.31
C GLU A 151 -25.77 35.66 -17.13
N ASP A 152 -25.97 36.76 -16.40
CA ASP A 152 -25.94 38.14 -16.85
C ASP A 152 -25.61 39.09 -15.67
N LEU A 153 -25.09 40.23 -16.05
CA LEU A 153 -24.67 41.35 -15.22
C LEU A 153 -25.87 42.06 -14.59
N GLY A 154 -25.62 42.72 -13.46
CA GLY A 154 -26.55 43.68 -12.90
C GLY A 154 -26.08 44.19 -11.55
N SER A 155 -25.07 45.06 -11.58
CA SER A 155 -24.81 46.04 -10.52
C SER A 155 -26.12 46.77 -10.16
N ASP A 156 -26.32 47.20 -8.92
CA ASP A 156 -25.80 48.51 -8.53
C ASP A 156 -25.58 48.63 -7.02
N LEU A 157 -24.58 49.45 -6.71
CA LEU A 157 -24.24 49.93 -5.40
C LEU A 157 -25.40 50.73 -4.78
N GLU A 158 -25.68 50.47 -3.51
CA GLU A 158 -25.55 51.44 -2.40
C GLU A 158 -25.34 50.70 -1.08
#